data_AF-A0A2N9LEK1-F1
#
_entry.id   AF-A0A2N9LEK1-F1
#
_cell.length_a   1.000
_cell.length_b   1.000
_cell.length_c   1.000
_cell.angle_alpha   90.00
_cell.angle_beta   90.00
_cell.angle_gamma   90.00
#
_symmetry.space_group_name_H-M   'P 1'
#
loop_
_entity.id
_entity.type
_entity.pdbx_description
1 polymer ?
#
loop_
_entity_poly.entity_id
_entity_poly.type
_entity_poly.pdbx_seq_one_letter_code
_entity_poly.pdbx_strand_id
1 'polypeptide(L)'
;MRRLLTLSLSGEIVLDMTPECFLEWMKALGVPLLAVVVSATVAVFSWWQVRIAREKLRHDLYDRRFAIYMAFHEMLVAFADKPYAYDFDPELRKANAARAHSPFLLDMQLGNYLRGLHDEAFKLNVAKDLLRDQSSWTPAERAQKGSQLGIDKLAFADKVPGLVQEFEHFLKLKDFSKHERKKR
;
A
#
# COMPACT_ATOMS: atom_id res chain seq x y z
N MET A 1 -31.50 -10.55 -97.03
CA MET A 1 -31.43 -9.34 -96.18
C MET A 1 -30.53 -9.63 -94.98
N ARG A 2 -29.28 -9.15 -95.02
CA ARG A 2 -28.36 -9.13 -93.88
C ARG A 2 -28.51 -7.78 -93.18
N ARG A 3 -28.78 -7.77 -91.87
CA ARG A 3 -28.50 -6.62 -91.01
C ARG A 3 -27.52 -7.06 -89.93
N LEU A 4 -26.29 -6.60 -90.09
CA LEU A 4 -25.29 -6.48 -89.04
C LEU A 4 -25.62 -5.24 -88.22
N LEU A 5 -25.79 -5.38 -86.91
CA LEU A 5 -25.66 -4.28 -85.93
C LEU A 5 -24.98 -4.89 -84.70
N THR A 6 -23.65 -4.75 -84.63
CA THR A 6 -22.92 -3.80 -83.76
C THR A 6 -22.82 -4.29 -82.33
N LEU A 7 -21.63 -4.83 -82.01
CA LEU A 7 -21.08 -5.05 -80.68
C LEU A 7 -21.16 -3.76 -79.86
N SER A 8 -21.79 -3.82 -78.68
CA SER A 8 -21.63 -2.83 -77.62
C SER A 8 -20.96 -3.52 -76.43
N LEU A 9 -19.63 -3.48 -76.43
CA LEU A 9 -18.80 -3.73 -75.25
C LEU A 9 -18.90 -2.51 -74.33
N SER A 10 -19.74 -2.58 -73.31
CA SER A 10 -19.56 -1.79 -72.08
C SER A 10 -20.46 -2.39 -71.00
N GLY A 11 -20.04 -3.55 -70.48
CA GLY A 11 -20.61 -4.09 -69.25
C GLY A 11 -19.97 -3.35 -68.09
N GLU A 12 -20.51 -2.19 -67.74
CA GLU A 12 -20.31 -1.63 -66.40
C GLU A 12 -20.73 -2.71 -65.40
N ILE A 13 -19.82 -3.10 -64.50
CA ILE A 13 -20.17 -3.93 -63.35
C ILE A 13 -20.94 -3.00 -62.40
N VAL A 14 -22.18 -2.70 -62.76
CA VAL A 14 -23.17 -2.17 -61.83
C VAL A 14 -23.51 -3.35 -60.94
N LEU A 15 -22.92 -3.35 -59.74
CA LEU A 15 -23.40 -4.18 -58.63
C LEU A 15 -24.81 -3.71 -58.31
N ASP A 16 -25.79 -4.22 -59.06
CA ASP A 16 -27.22 -4.03 -58.78
C ASP A 16 -27.55 -4.91 -57.58
N MET A 17 -27.05 -4.46 -56.43
CA MET A 17 -27.15 -5.14 -55.15
C MET A 17 -28.58 -4.92 -54.66
N THR A 18 -29.44 -5.90 -54.95
CA THR A 18 -30.86 -5.86 -54.56
C THR A 18 -31.00 -5.50 -53.08
N PRO A 19 -32.00 -4.69 -52.69
CA PRO A 19 -32.13 -4.18 -51.32
C PRO A 19 -32.24 -5.30 -50.28
N GLU A 20 -32.72 -6.48 -50.68
CA GLU A 20 -32.78 -7.67 -49.83
C GLU A 20 -31.39 -8.29 -49.57
N CYS A 21 -30.51 -8.33 -50.57
CA CYS A 21 -29.13 -8.81 -50.42
C CYS A 21 -28.30 -7.86 -49.55
N PHE A 22 -28.48 -6.54 -49.70
CA PHE A 22 -27.82 -5.55 -48.85
C PHE A 22 -28.24 -5.67 -47.37
N LEU A 23 -29.52 -5.92 -47.12
CA LEU A 23 -30.06 -6.17 -45.78
C LEU A 23 -29.50 -7.46 -45.15
N GLU A 24 -29.33 -8.53 -45.93
CA GLU A 24 -28.70 -9.77 -45.47
C GLU A 24 -27.21 -9.58 -45.16
N TRP A 25 -26.48 -8.86 -46.00
CA TRP A 25 -25.07 -8.53 -45.75
C TRP A 25 -24.87 -7.64 -44.51
N MET A 26 -25.75 -6.66 -44.29
CA MET A 26 -25.72 -5.84 -43.08
C MET A 26 -26.02 -6.65 -41.81
N LYS A 27 -26.95 -7.60 -41.87
CA LYS A 27 -27.23 -8.52 -40.75
C LYS A 27 -26.05 -9.47 -40.50
N ALA A 28 -25.44 -10.00 -41.57
CA ALA A 28 -24.31 -10.93 -41.50
C ALA A 28 -23.03 -10.25 -41.00
N LEU A 29 -22.78 -8.99 -41.35
CA LEU A 29 -21.61 -8.23 -40.93
C LEU A 29 -21.83 -7.44 -39.62
N GLY A 30 -23.07 -7.14 -39.26
CA GLY A 30 -23.40 -6.39 -38.04
C GLY A 30 -23.00 -7.11 -36.76
N VAL A 31 -23.27 -8.42 -36.68
CA VAL A 31 -22.93 -9.25 -35.50
C VAL A 31 -21.40 -9.37 -35.27
N PRO A 32 -20.56 -9.72 -36.27
CA PRO A 32 -19.12 -9.78 -36.06
C PRO A 32 -18.51 -8.40 -35.82
N LEU A 33 -19.01 -7.34 -36.46
CA LEU A 33 -18.51 -5.98 -36.20
C LEU A 33 -18.80 -5.54 -34.77
N LEU A 34 -20.02 -5.78 -34.27
CA LEU A 34 -20.38 -5.54 -32.87
C LEU A 34 -19.51 -6.38 -31.93
N ALA A 35 -19.27 -7.65 -32.25
CA ALA A 35 -18.40 -8.51 -31.45
C ALA A 35 -16.97 -7.96 -31.36
N VAL A 36 -16.39 -7.46 -32.47
CA VAL A 36 -15.06 -6.84 -32.49
C VAL A 36 -15.03 -5.56 -31.65
N VAL A 37 -16.04 -4.69 -31.80
CA VAL A 37 -16.14 -3.44 -31.02
C VAL A 37 -16.27 -3.73 -29.52
N VAL A 38 -17.11 -4.70 -29.14
CA VAL A 38 -17.27 -5.14 -27.75
C VAL A 38 -15.96 -5.72 -27.22
N SER A 39 -15.29 -6.60 -28.00
CA SER A 39 -13.99 -7.18 -27.65
C SER A 39 -12.93 -6.10 -27.41
N ALA A 40 -12.81 -5.13 -28.33
CA ALA A 40 -11.85 -4.04 -28.22
C ALA A 40 -12.14 -3.17 -26.99
N THR A 41 -13.42 -2.89 -26.73
CA THR A 41 -13.87 -2.12 -25.56
C THR A 41 -13.50 -2.87 -24.27
N VAL A 42 -13.79 -4.16 -24.18
CA VAL A 42 -13.43 -5.01 -23.02
C VAL A 42 -11.91 -5.05 -22.83
N ALA A 43 -11.12 -5.13 -23.89
CA ALA A 43 -9.66 -5.13 -23.81
C ALA A 43 -9.13 -3.80 -23.23
N VAL A 44 -9.67 -2.66 -23.69
CA VAL A 44 -9.31 -1.33 -23.17
C VAL A 44 -9.69 -1.22 -21.69
N PHE A 45 -10.91 -1.61 -21.32
CA PHE A 45 -11.36 -1.59 -19.92
C PHE A 45 -10.50 -2.49 -19.03
N SER A 46 -10.16 -3.69 -19.50
CA SER A 46 -9.30 -4.63 -18.77
C SER A 46 -7.91 -4.04 -18.53
N TRP A 47 -7.33 -3.39 -19.54
CA TRP A 47 -6.03 -2.71 -19.39
C TRP A 47 -6.10 -1.56 -18.38
N TRP A 48 -7.16 -0.76 -18.42
CA TRP A 48 -7.43 0.29 -17.44
C TRP A 48 -7.58 -0.26 -16.02
N GLN A 49 -8.34 -1.34 -15.86
CA GLN A 49 -8.53 -2.00 -14.57
C GLN A 49 -7.20 -2.49 -13.99
N VAL A 50 -6.31 -3.07 -14.80
CA VAL A 50 -4.98 -3.50 -14.34
C VAL A 50 -4.15 -2.30 -13.87
N ARG A 51 -4.20 -1.17 -14.57
CA ARG A 51 -3.49 0.05 -14.15
C ARG A 51 -4.02 0.58 -12.82
N ILE A 52 -5.34 0.66 -12.67
CA ILE A 52 -5.98 1.12 -11.43
C ILE A 52 -5.68 0.16 -10.27
N ALA A 53 -5.75 -1.15 -10.50
CA ALA A 53 -5.47 -2.16 -9.48
C ALA A 53 -4.02 -2.06 -8.97
N ARG A 54 -3.06 -1.80 -9.87
CA ARG A 54 -1.66 -1.58 -9.47
C ARG A 54 -1.51 -0.34 -8.60
N GLU A 55 -2.13 0.77 -8.97
CA GLU A 55 -2.03 2.00 -8.18
C GLU A 55 -2.73 1.87 -6.82
N LYS A 56 -3.89 1.20 -6.79
CA LYS A 56 -4.58 0.88 -5.53
C LYS A 56 -3.75 -0.01 -4.63
N LEU A 57 -3.05 -1.00 -5.18
CA LEU A 57 -2.15 -1.86 -4.41
C LEU A 57 -0.96 -1.09 -3.84
N ARG A 58 -0.43 -0.10 -4.58
CA ARG A 58 0.63 0.78 -4.07
C ARG A 58 0.15 1.64 -2.90
N HIS A 59 -1.03 2.23 -3.02
CA HIS A 59 -1.65 2.98 -1.94
C HIS A 59 -1.92 2.09 -0.72
N ASP A 60 -2.49 0.89 -0.90
CA ASP A 60 -2.74 -0.04 0.21
C ASP A 60 -1.44 -0.45 0.92
N LEU A 61 -0.36 -0.71 0.17
CA LEU A 61 0.95 -0.99 0.76
C LEU A 61 1.53 0.22 1.52
N TYR A 62 1.39 1.42 0.97
CA TYR A 62 1.80 2.65 1.63
C TYR A 62 1.04 2.84 2.94
N ASP A 63 -0.29 2.76 2.91
CA ASP A 63 -1.15 2.96 4.08
C ASP A 63 -0.82 1.97 5.19
N ARG A 64 -0.56 0.70 4.85
CA ARG A 64 -0.13 -0.31 5.82
C ARG A 64 1.24 -0.01 6.43
N ARG A 65 2.22 0.39 5.62
CA ARG A 65 3.57 0.77 6.12
C ARG A 65 3.49 2.01 7.01
N PHE A 66 2.69 2.99 6.60
CA PHE A 66 2.44 4.20 7.36
C PHE A 66 1.72 3.91 8.68
N ALA A 67 0.77 2.98 8.71
CA ALA A 67 0.11 2.55 9.94
C ALA A 67 1.10 1.94 10.95
N ILE A 68 2.09 1.17 10.47
CA ILE A 68 3.17 0.66 11.34
C ILE A 68 4.01 1.82 11.89
N TYR A 69 4.47 2.72 11.02
CA TYR A 69 5.20 3.92 11.43
C TYR A 69 4.44 4.69 12.52
N MET A 70 3.17 5.00 12.27
CA MET A 70 2.34 5.77 13.18
C MET A 70 2.14 5.06 14.52
N ALA A 71 1.96 3.74 14.54
CA ALA A 71 1.84 2.99 15.79
C ALA A 71 3.10 3.11 16.68
N PHE A 72 4.29 3.04 16.08
CA PHE A 72 5.55 3.21 16.81
C PHE A 72 5.84 4.66 17.17
N HIS A 73 5.48 5.61 16.30
CA HIS A 73 5.61 7.03 16.56
C HIS A 73 4.72 7.45 17.75
N GLU A 74 3.45 7.06 17.75
CA GLU A 74 2.53 7.31 18.86
C GLU A 74 3.02 6.69 20.17
N MET A 75 3.58 5.47 20.12
CA MET A 75 4.20 4.83 21.29
C MET A 75 5.35 5.69 21.82
N LEU A 76 6.31 6.10 20.98
CA LEU A 76 7.44 6.94 21.40
C LEU A 76 6.98 8.28 21.99
N VAL A 77 6.06 8.97 21.31
CA VAL A 77 5.51 10.25 21.77
C VAL A 77 4.76 10.10 23.09
N ALA A 78 4.02 9.00 23.29
CA ALA A 78 3.34 8.76 24.55
C ALA A 78 4.32 8.76 25.72
N PHE A 79 5.51 8.17 25.57
CA PHE A 79 6.52 8.13 26.64
C PHE A 79 7.07 9.51 27.03
N ALA A 80 7.05 10.49 26.11
CA ALA A 80 7.41 11.89 26.40
C ALA A 80 6.24 12.69 26.99
N ASP A 81 5.07 12.62 26.36
CA ASP A 81 3.96 13.54 26.64
C ASP A 81 3.09 13.08 27.81
N LYS A 82 3.00 11.77 28.05
CA LYS A 82 2.06 11.23 29.03
C LYS A 82 2.67 11.23 30.44
N PRO A 83 1.86 11.57 31.46
CA PRO A 83 2.32 11.60 32.83
C PRO A 83 2.74 10.21 33.30
N TYR A 84 3.51 10.16 34.38
CA TYR A 84 3.99 8.91 34.96
C TYR A 84 2.87 7.90 35.26
N ALA A 85 1.71 8.36 35.74
CA ALA A 85 0.57 7.51 36.08
C ALA A 85 -0.16 6.91 34.87
N TYR A 86 0.21 7.29 33.65
CA TYR A 86 -0.42 6.81 32.43
C TYR A 86 -0.20 5.31 32.21
N ASP A 87 -1.22 4.64 31.73
CA ASP A 87 -1.17 3.25 31.29
C ASP A 87 -0.74 3.19 29.82
N PHE A 88 0.46 2.66 29.56
CA PHE A 88 1.06 2.56 28.22
C PHE A 88 0.72 1.26 27.51
N ASP A 89 -0.02 0.34 28.16
CA ASP A 89 -0.40 -0.93 27.57
C ASP A 89 -1.18 -0.80 26.24
N PRO A 90 -2.07 0.20 26.05
CA PRO A 90 -2.74 0.40 24.76
C PRO A 90 -1.77 0.66 23.61
N GLU A 91 -0.80 1.57 23.78
CA GLU A 91 0.20 1.94 22.78
C GLU A 91 1.18 0.80 22.51
N LEU A 92 1.65 0.12 23.56
CA LEU A 92 2.51 -1.06 23.46
C LEU A 92 1.83 -2.17 22.65
N ARG A 93 0.58 -2.47 22.98
CA ARG A 93 -0.21 -3.48 22.27
C ARG A 93 -0.46 -3.08 20.82
N LYS A 94 -0.73 -1.80 20.54
CA LYS A 94 -0.92 -1.28 19.18
C LYS A 94 0.36 -1.41 18.36
N ALA A 95 1.52 -1.02 18.91
CA ALA A 95 2.81 -1.19 18.26
C ALA A 95 3.15 -2.66 18.02
N ASN A 96 2.88 -3.55 18.99
CA ASN A 96 3.13 -4.99 18.82
C ASN A 96 2.23 -5.61 17.73
N ALA A 97 0.95 -5.24 17.69
CA ALA A 97 0.01 -5.69 16.66
C ALA A 97 0.46 -5.21 15.27
N ALA A 98 0.85 -3.95 15.13
CA ALA A 98 1.38 -3.42 13.87
C ALA A 98 2.67 -4.14 13.44
N ARG A 99 3.56 -4.42 14.39
CA ARG A 99 4.82 -5.16 14.15
C ARG A 99 4.57 -6.57 13.63
N ALA A 100 3.49 -7.25 14.02
CA ALA A 100 3.19 -8.60 13.53
C ALA A 100 3.04 -8.66 12.00
N HIS A 101 2.65 -7.54 11.36
CA HIS A 101 2.55 -7.42 9.91
C HIS A 101 3.87 -7.01 9.22
N SER A 102 4.89 -6.61 9.99
CA SER A 102 6.18 -6.13 9.46
C SER A 102 6.91 -7.11 8.55
N PRO A 103 6.94 -8.46 8.77
CA PRO A 103 7.74 -9.37 7.95
C PRO A 103 7.31 -9.41 6.47
N PHE A 104 6.06 -9.04 6.18
CA PHE A 104 5.51 -9.03 4.82
C PHE A 104 5.61 -7.66 4.13
N LEU A 105 5.78 -6.59 4.91
CA LEU A 105 5.66 -5.20 4.44
C LEU A 105 6.98 -4.43 4.46
N LEU A 106 7.89 -4.81 5.35
CA LEU A 106 9.16 -4.16 5.67
C LEU A 106 10.31 -5.16 5.52
N ASP A 107 11.53 -4.66 5.45
CA ASP A 107 12.71 -5.53 5.45
C ASP A 107 13.05 -6.07 6.86
N MET A 108 13.96 -7.03 6.91
CA MET A 108 14.38 -7.66 8.15
C MET A 108 15.09 -6.69 9.10
N GLN A 109 15.83 -5.71 8.57
CA GLN A 109 16.57 -4.73 9.37
C GLN A 109 15.60 -3.84 10.15
N LEU A 110 14.65 -3.22 9.45
CA LEU A 110 13.62 -2.38 10.05
C LEU A 110 12.70 -3.20 10.97
N GLY A 111 12.35 -4.43 10.59
CA GLY A 111 11.59 -5.32 11.47
C GLY A 111 12.30 -5.62 12.81
N ASN A 112 13.64 -5.78 12.78
CA ASN A 112 14.44 -5.97 13.98
C ASN A 112 14.58 -4.68 14.81
N TYR A 113 14.74 -3.53 14.14
CA TYR A 113 14.74 -2.22 14.80
C TYR A 113 13.44 -1.96 15.58
N LEU A 114 12.29 -2.19 14.93
CA LEU A 114 10.97 -2.08 15.56
C LEU A 114 10.78 -3.03 16.74
N ARG A 115 11.33 -4.25 16.65
CA ARG A 115 11.35 -5.18 17.79
C ARG A 115 12.16 -4.60 18.96
N GLY A 116 13.34 -4.07 18.69
CA GLY A 116 14.18 -3.43 19.71
C GLY A 116 13.46 -2.28 20.43
N LEU A 117 12.79 -1.40 19.67
CA LEU A 117 11.99 -0.31 20.24
C LEU A 117 10.87 -0.82 21.14
N HIS A 118 10.12 -1.84 20.69
CA HIS A 118 9.05 -2.42 21.49
C HIS A 118 9.58 -3.06 22.78
N ASP A 119 10.68 -3.82 22.69
CA ASP A 119 11.27 -4.51 23.85
C ASP A 119 11.80 -3.52 24.89
N GLU A 120 12.34 -2.38 24.46
CA GLU A 120 12.77 -1.29 25.33
C GLU A 120 11.58 -0.56 25.97
N ALA A 121 10.54 -0.23 25.19
CA ALA A 121 9.31 0.35 25.70
C ALA A 121 8.65 -0.55 26.77
N PHE A 122 8.61 -1.85 26.50
CA PHE A 122 8.08 -2.84 27.44
C PHE A 122 8.88 -2.86 28.74
N LYS A 123 10.22 -2.85 28.67
CA LYS A 123 11.08 -2.77 29.87
C LYS A 123 10.83 -1.51 30.69
N LEU A 124 10.65 -0.36 30.03
CA LEU A 124 10.34 0.91 30.71
C LEU A 124 8.97 0.87 31.39
N ASN A 125 7.96 0.25 30.75
CA ASN A 125 6.64 0.10 31.35
C ASN A 125 6.67 -0.86 32.56
N VAL A 126 7.38 -1.98 32.46
CA VAL A 126 7.58 -2.88 33.61
C VAL A 126 8.34 -2.18 34.74
N ALA A 127 9.38 -1.40 34.43
CA ALA A 127 10.10 -0.61 35.43
C ALA A 127 9.19 0.40 36.12
N LYS A 128 8.29 1.05 35.39
CA LYS A 128 7.26 1.95 35.93
C LYS A 128 6.31 1.22 36.89
N ASP A 129 5.91 -0.01 36.58
CA ASP A 129 4.99 -0.77 37.45
C ASP A 129 5.67 -1.26 38.73
N LEU A 130 6.93 -1.70 38.64
CA LEU A 130 7.79 -1.94 39.82
C LEU A 130 7.98 -0.66 40.63
N LEU A 131 8.05 0.47 39.90
CA LEU A 131 7.90 1.84 40.34
C LEU A 131 6.75 2.09 41.33
N ARG A 132 5.62 1.43 41.10
CA ARG A 132 4.36 1.71 41.80
C ARG A 132 4.20 0.88 43.07
N ASP A 133 4.86 -0.28 43.14
CA ASP A 133 4.75 -1.25 44.24
C ASP A 133 5.85 -1.08 45.32
N GLN A 134 6.28 0.17 45.55
CA GLN A 134 7.45 0.51 46.37
C GLN A 134 7.17 0.59 47.89
N SER A 135 6.38 -0.32 48.43
CA SER A 135 6.05 -0.31 49.86
C SER A 135 7.28 -0.40 50.79
N SER A 136 8.42 -0.89 50.27
CA SER A 136 9.65 -1.13 51.03
C SER A 136 10.79 -0.11 50.83
N TRP A 137 10.63 0.91 49.97
CA TRP A 137 11.75 1.80 49.60
C TRP A 137 11.82 3.07 50.44
N THR A 138 13.05 3.48 50.74
CA THR A 138 13.31 4.77 51.40
C THR A 138 12.95 5.96 50.48
N PRO A 139 12.64 7.14 51.03
CA PRO A 139 12.35 8.33 50.21
C PRO A 139 13.48 8.69 49.23
N ALA A 140 14.73 8.50 49.62
CA ALA A 140 15.90 8.79 48.80
C ALA A 140 16.00 7.83 47.59
N GLU A 141 15.80 6.53 47.81
CA GLU A 141 15.80 5.53 46.72
C GLU A 141 14.68 5.78 45.72
N ARG A 142 13.50 6.17 46.19
CA ARG A 142 12.36 6.52 45.32
C ARG A 142 12.67 7.72 44.44
N ALA A 143 13.25 8.78 45.01
CA ALA A 143 13.66 9.96 44.26
C ALA A 143 14.72 9.61 43.20
N GLN A 144 15.74 8.84 43.57
CA GLN A 144 16.80 8.44 42.64
C GLN A 144 16.27 7.60 41.48
N LYS A 145 15.50 6.55 41.78
CA LYS A 145 14.96 5.63 40.78
C LYS A 145 13.90 6.28 39.88
N GLY A 146 13.06 7.15 40.43
CA GLY A 146 12.12 7.95 39.67
C GLY A 146 12.81 8.93 38.72
N SER A 147 13.90 9.58 39.18
CA SER A 147 14.71 10.45 38.33
C SER A 147 15.39 9.68 37.19
N GLN A 148 15.95 8.51 37.48
CA GLN A 148 16.57 7.67 36.44
C GLN A 148 15.54 7.23 35.39
N LEU A 149 14.36 6.77 35.81
CA LEU A 149 13.33 6.37 34.87
C LEU A 149 12.84 7.56 34.02
N GLY A 150 12.76 8.76 34.60
CA GLY A 150 12.46 9.98 33.83
C GLY A 150 13.49 10.26 32.74
N ILE A 151 14.78 10.10 33.05
CA ILE A 151 15.87 10.23 32.07
C ILE A 151 15.76 9.15 30.99
N ASP A 152 15.52 7.89 31.37
CA ASP A 152 15.41 6.78 30.44
C ASP A 152 14.19 6.95 29.50
N LYS A 153 13.07 7.47 30.01
CA LYS A 153 11.89 7.82 29.21
C LYS A 153 12.18 8.91 28.17
N LEU A 154 12.88 9.97 28.57
CA LEU A 154 13.26 11.05 27.66
C LEU A 154 14.21 10.53 26.57
N ALA A 155 15.25 9.77 26.97
CA ALA A 155 16.19 9.15 26.03
C ALA A 155 15.48 8.18 25.06
N PHE A 156 14.42 7.50 25.52
CA PHE A 156 13.60 6.66 24.66
C PHE A 156 12.78 7.49 23.66
N ALA A 157 12.13 8.57 24.11
CA ALA A 157 11.38 9.46 23.23
C ALA A 157 12.25 10.19 22.19
N ASP A 158 13.52 10.48 22.53
CA ASP A 158 14.50 11.08 21.61
C ASP A 158 14.82 10.20 20.39
N LYS A 159 14.31 8.97 20.32
CA LYS A 159 14.44 8.07 19.16
C LYS A 159 13.44 8.35 18.04
N VAL A 160 12.47 9.28 18.23
CA VAL A 160 11.50 9.67 17.18
C VAL A 160 12.19 10.06 15.86
N PRO A 161 13.24 10.90 15.83
CA PRO A 161 13.94 11.22 14.58
C PRO A 161 14.58 9.99 13.92
N GLY A 162 15.12 9.07 14.71
CA GLY A 162 15.67 7.81 14.21
C GLY A 162 14.59 6.92 13.57
N LEU A 163 13.39 6.86 14.15
CA LEU A 163 12.25 6.17 13.55
C LEU A 163 11.88 6.76 12.18
N VAL A 164 11.86 8.09 12.05
CA VAL A 164 11.56 8.77 10.77
C VAL A 164 12.61 8.40 9.72
N GLN A 165 13.89 8.40 10.10
CA GLN A 165 14.99 8.06 9.20
C GLN A 165 14.89 6.63 8.67
N GLU A 166 14.63 5.65 9.55
CA GLU A 166 14.49 4.24 9.15
C GLU A 166 13.29 4.00 8.21
N PHE A 167 12.21 4.79 8.35
CA PHE A 167 11.03 4.70 7.48
C PHE A 167 11.12 5.52 6.20
N GLU A 168 12.11 6.40 6.06
CA GLU A 168 12.19 7.35 4.96
C GLU A 168 12.15 6.67 3.58
N HIS A 169 12.85 5.54 3.42
CA HIS A 169 12.85 4.78 2.18
C HIS A 169 11.50 4.11 1.88
N PHE A 170 10.78 3.68 2.92
CA PHE A 170 9.52 2.95 2.79
C PHE A 170 8.31 3.83 2.52
N LEU A 171 8.38 5.10 2.94
CA LEU A 171 7.30 6.08 2.81
C LEU A 171 7.46 7.00 1.57
N LYS A 172 8.57 6.92 0.84
CA LYS A 172 8.73 7.64 -0.43
C LYS A 172 7.91 6.98 -1.55
N LEU A 173 6.93 7.70 -2.09
CA LEU A 173 6.05 7.26 -3.19
C LEU A 173 6.78 6.86 -4.49
N LYS A 174 8.06 7.22 -4.64
CA LYS A 174 8.85 7.02 -5.87
C LYS A 174 9.42 5.60 -6.02
N ASP A 175 9.58 4.83 -4.94
CA ASP A 175 10.34 3.56 -4.98
C ASP A 175 9.53 2.34 -5.45
N PHE A 176 8.21 2.45 -5.58
CA PHE A 176 7.36 1.36 -6.07
C PHE A 176 7.56 1.01 -7.56
N SER A 177 8.39 1.78 -8.28
CA SER A 177 8.67 1.59 -9.71
C SER A 177 9.91 0.73 -9.98
N LYS A 178 10.77 0.45 -8.99
CA LYS A 178 12.15 -0.01 -9.25
C LYS A 178 12.48 -1.36 -8.61
N HIS A 179 11.62 -2.35 -8.80
CA HIS A 179 12.05 -3.75 -8.86
C HIS A 179 12.03 -4.21 -10.31
N GLU A 180 12.91 -3.61 -11.12
CA GLU A 180 13.34 -4.29 -12.33
C GLU A 180 14.06 -5.57 -11.91
N ARG A 181 13.48 -6.69 -12.35
CA ARG A 181 14.02 -8.03 -12.23
C ARG A 181 15.50 -8.00 -12.62
N LYS A 182 16.39 -8.15 -11.63
CA LYS A 182 17.72 -8.69 -11.89
C LYS A 182 17.52 -10.15 -12.29
N LYS A 183 17.33 -10.39 -13.58
CA LYS A 183 17.40 -11.73 -14.16
C LYS A 183 18.80 -12.27 -13.84
N ARG A 184 18.85 -13.33 -13.03
CA ARG A 184 19.95 -14.28 -13.04
C ARG A 184 19.61 -15.38 -14.03
#